data_AF-A0A9D8R816-F1
#
_entry.id   AF-A0A9D8R816-F1
#
_cell.length_a   1.000
_cell.length_b   1.000
_cell.length_c   1.000
_cell.angle_alpha   90.00
_cell.angle_beta   90.00
_cell.angle_gamma   90.00
#
_symmetry.space_group_name_H-M   'P 1'
#
loop_
_entity.id
_entity.type
_entity.pdbx_description
1 polymer ?
#
loop_
_entity_poly.entity_id
_entity_poly.type
_entity_poly.pdbx_seq_one_letter_code
_entity_poly.pdbx_strand_id
1 'polypeptide(L)'
;MKRFVYFAIAAALLFQACAEEPMRQDSPVFRGRIESVTTRTALAKDGDHYNINWVEGDRVVISNGTENAVFKATTGGSTTTDFTKVSDGDFTGSHFTAWYPESIAEGQWPSVQTYAEGGVAEVPMMGETTTDDIPFRNLGGVIRINVTTGIKTAAVSRIEMKADRGLSGPFEVVSGEAVIQGEEGVALVCPQPVEIGANSVPFHISVPAQTYKEFTIRIVTSNAQEAVVTLKPGSLFRLGRSEICELNIEANSFQPYGGGKAILMAGPEYNELVKRMLSGKATSRVNDNDTKVKKVVFRTGDFGEGTIRVDSYLSEVPVYASFDSSTSSLVISTRASEIYTGENASFLFAYFKNLEGIENIQALNTSDTKYFNNMFCYADTTSRSLKE
;
A
#
# COMPACT_ATOMS: atom_id res chain seq x y z
N MET A 1 -56.41 54.38 -36.05
CA MET A 1 -55.31 53.39 -36.03
C MET A 1 -54.12 53.86 -35.17
N LYS A 2 -54.30 54.06 -33.85
CA LYS A 2 -53.20 54.41 -32.91
C LYS A 2 -53.39 53.90 -31.47
N ARG A 3 -54.33 52.97 -31.22
CA ARG A 3 -54.60 52.43 -29.87
C ARG A 3 -54.49 50.91 -29.71
N PHE A 4 -54.26 50.17 -30.79
CA PHE A 4 -54.15 48.69 -30.74
C PHE A 4 -52.71 48.16 -30.74
N VAL A 5 -51.70 49.04 -30.79
CA VAL A 5 -50.29 48.61 -30.84
C VAL A 5 -49.61 48.64 -29.45
N TYR A 6 -50.18 49.32 -28.46
CA TYR A 6 -49.55 49.44 -27.12
C TYR A 6 -49.85 48.26 -26.17
N PHE A 7 -50.91 47.48 -26.41
CA PHE A 7 -51.23 46.33 -25.54
C PHE A 7 -50.52 45.03 -25.94
N ALA A 8 -49.98 44.92 -27.16
CA ALA A 8 -49.24 43.74 -27.60
C ALA A 8 -47.76 43.76 -27.14
N ILE A 9 -47.19 44.94 -26.87
CA ILE A 9 -45.79 45.07 -26.42
C ILE A 9 -45.67 44.86 -24.90
N ALA A 10 -46.71 45.18 -24.12
CA ALA A 10 -46.72 44.94 -22.67
C ALA A 10 -46.88 43.45 -22.30
N ALA A 11 -47.53 42.64 -23.13
CA ALA A 11 -47.66 41.20 -22.90
C ALA A 11 -46.40 40.40 -23.30
N ALA A 12 -45.66 40.86 -24.31
CA ALA A 12 -44.39 40.23 -24.72
C ALA A 12 -43.23 40.50 -23.73
N LEU A 13 -43.31 41.60 -22.97
CA LEU A 13 -42.34 41.92 -21.91
C LEU A 13 -42.60 41.18 -20.59
N LEU A 14 -43.81 40.64 -20.38
CA LEU A 14 -44.14 39.85 -19.18
C LEU A 14 -43.86 38.35 -19.35
N PHE A 15 -43.65 37.85 -20.58
CA PHE A 15 -43.20 36.47 -20.82
C PHE A 15 -41.67 36.29 -20.79
N GLN A 16 -40.89 37.36 -20.65
CA GLN A 16 -39.44 37.28 -20.37
C GLN A 16 -39.09 37.42 -18.88
N ALA A 17 -40.09 37.53 -18.00
CA ALA A 17 -39.87 37.46 -16.55
C ALA A 17 -39.90 36.02 -16.00
N CYS A 18 -40.21 35.01 -16.83
CA CYS A 18 -39.73 33.65 -16.61
C CYS A 18 -38.39 33.49 -17.34
N ALA A 19 -37.39 34.30 -16.95
CA ALA A 19 -36.06 33.73 -16.95
C ALA A 19 -36.13 32.61 -15.92
N GLU A 20 -35.85 31.36 -16.33
CA GLU A 20 -35.40 30.37 -15.37
C GLU A 20 -34.36 31.09 -14.52
N GLU A 21 -34.66 31.32 -13.24
CA GLU A 21 -33.58 31.58 -12.29
C GLU A 21 -32.59 30.46 -12.58
N PRO A 22 -31.33 30.75 -12.93
CA PRO A 22 -30.34 29.71 -12.79
C PRO A 22 -30.45 29.34 -11.32
N MET A 23 -31.06 28.19 -11.03
CA MET A 23 -30.86 27.51 -9.78
C MET A 23 -29.37 27.23 -9.78
N ARG A 24 -28.60 28.23 -9.35
CA ARG A 24 -27.27 28.03 -8.86
C ARG A 24 -27.50 27.27 -7.57
N GLN A 25 -27.70 25.97 -7.72
CA GLN A 25 -27.59 25.01 -6.66
C GLN A 25 -26.12 25.06 -6.30
N ASP A 26 -25.79 25.97 -5.38
CA ASP A 26 -24.45 26.03 -4.81
C ASP A 26 -24.16 24.62 -4.29
N SER A 27 -23.09 24.02 -4.81
CA SER A 27 -22.62 22.74 -4.31
C SER A 27 -22.48 22.84 -2.80
N PRO A 28 -22.97 21.84 -2.04
CA PRO A 28 -22.92 21.92 -0.59
C PRO A 28 -21.47 22.11 -0.13
N VAL A 29 -21.28 23.06 0.78
CA VAL A 29 -20.01 23.32 1.43
C VAL A 29 -20.11 22.80 2.85
N PHE A 30 -19.30 21.79 3.16
CA PHE A 30 -19.21 21.29 4.53
C PHE A 30 -18.03 21.92 5.23
N ARG A 31 -18.23 22.40 6.44
CA ARG A 31 -17.14 22.84 7.31
C ARG A 31 -16.65 21.67 8.14
N GLY A 32 -15.44 21.20 7.89
CA GLY A 32 -14.83 20.16 8.71
C GLY A 32 -13.99 20.76 9.83
N ARG A 33 -14.18 20.25 11.05
CA ARG A 33 -13.38 20.60 12.22
C ARG A 33 -12.78 19.35 12.81
N ILE A 34 -11.47 19.31 12.91
CA ILE A 34 -10.78 18.34 13.77
C ILE A 34 -11.14 18.75 15.20
N GLU A 35 -11.76 17.84 15.95
CA GLU A 35 -12.12 18.13 17.35
C GLU A 35 -10.90 18.61 18.15
N SER A 36 -11.11 19.43 19.16
CA SER A 36 -10.03 20.20 19.78
C SER A 36 -9.10 19.39 20.70
N VAL A 37 -7.97 20.01 21.04
CA VAL A 37 -6.93 19.50 21.96
C VAL A 37 -7.47 19.10 23.35
N THR A 38 -8.57 19.69 23.82
CA THR A 38 -9.15 19.37 25.14
C THR A 38 -10.05 18.13 25.12
N THR A 39 -10.37 17.59 23.94
CA THR A 39 -11.40 16.54 23.75
C THR A 39 -10.86 15.20 23.19
N ARG A 40 -9.54 14.94 23.29
CA ARG A 40 -8.86 13.68 22.87
C ARG A 40 -8.66 13.51 21.36
N THR A 41 -8.42 14.59 20.63
CA THR A 41 -8.30 14.55 19.16
C THR A 41 -6.98 15.07 18.58
N ALA A 42 -6.15 15.72 19.39
CA ALA A 42 -4.76 15.95 19.04
C ALA A 42 -3.92 14.73 19.42
N LEU A 43 -3.09 14.27 18.50
CA LEU A 43 -2.07 13.26 18.81
C LEU A 43 -1.10 13.85 19.82
N ALA A 44 -1.16 13.37 21.06
CA ALA A 44 -0.37 13.91 22.16
C ALA A 44 0.39 12.81 22.92
N LYS A 45 1.60 13.15 23.33
CA LYS A 45 2.38 12.53 24.41
C LYS A 45 2.86 13.68 25.30
N ASP A 46 3.01 13.49 26.61
CA ASP A 46 3.40 14.55 27.56
C ASP A 46 4.42 15.57 27.00
N GLY A 47 3.96 16.77 26.61
CA GLY A 47 4.78 17.85 26.05
C GLY A 47 5.00 17.86 24.52
N ASP A 48 4.76 16.75 23.81
CA ASP A 48 4.87 16.61 22.35
C ASP A 48 3.46 16.54 21.73
N HIS A 49 3.05 17.59 21.01
CA HIS A 49 1.78 17.62 20.28
C HIS A 49 2.04 17.55 18.77
N TYR A 50 1.42 16.61 18.06
CA TYR A 50 1.27 16.69 16.62
C TYR A 50 0.00 17.51 16.32
N ASN A 51 0.18 18.70 15.77
CA ASN A 51 -0.91 19.47 15.22
C ASN A 51 -1.39 18.77 13.95
N ILE A 52 -2.47 17.98 14.06
CA ILE A 52 -3.17 17.48 12.89
C ILE A 52 -3.93 18.67 12.31
N ASN A 53 -3.45 19.15 11.17
CA ASN A 53 -4.06 20.22 10.41
C ASN A 53 -4.53 19.65 9.07
N TRP A 54 -5.61 20.20 8.53
CA TRP A 54 -5.95 19.97 7.14
C TRP A 54 -4.85 20.49 6.24
N VAL A 55 -4.60 19.78 5.15
CA VAL A 55 -3.79 20.22 4.02
C VAL A 55 -4.73 20.62 2.90
N GLU A 56 -4.39 21.70 2.18
CA GLU A 56 -5.17 22.09 1.01
C GLU A 56 -5.19 20.91 0.04
N GLY A 57 -6.41 20.48 -0.28
CA GLY A 57 -6.64 19.38 -1.17
C GLY A 57 -6.74 17.99 -0.59
N ASP A 58 -6.67 17.87 0.75
CA ASP A 58 -7.13 16.66 1.45
C ASP A 58 -8.53 16.26 0.98
N ARG A 59 -8.72 14.95 0.80
CA ARG A 59 -9.98 14.40 0.31
C ARG A 59 -10.69 13.59 1.38
N VAL A 60 -11.99 13.82 1.46
CA VAL A 60 -12.91 13.09 2.35
C VAL A 60 -14.04 12.50 1.54
N VAL A 61 -14.57 11.37 2.01
CA VAL A 61 -15.85 10.84 1.51
C VAL A 61 -16.93 11.24 2.48
N ILE A 62 -18.00 11.87 2.00
CA ILE A 62 -19.19 12.17 2.79
C ILE A 62 -20.33 11.32 2.23
N SER A 63 -20.99 10.59 3.12
CA SER A 63 -22.18 9.78 2.85
C SER A 63 -23.42 10.47 3.42
N ASN A 64 -24.51 10.51 2.67
CA ASN A 64 -25.84 10.92 3.17
C ASN A 64 -26.73 9.71 3.53
N GLY A 65 -26.15 8.51 3.58
CA GLY A 65 -26.85 7.23 3.81
C GLY A 65 -27.44 6.58 2.55
N THR A 66 -27.50 7.30 1.42
CA THR A 66 -27.97 6.76 0.12
C THR A 66 -26.84 6.74 -0.91
N GLU A 67 -26.03 7.80 -0.94
CA GLU A 67 -24.91 7.97 -1.85
C GLU A 67 -23.67 8.49 -1.11
N ASN A 68 -22.51 8.27 -1.72
CA ASN A 68 -21.23 8.77 -1.27
C ASN A 68 -20.69 9.77 -2.29
N ALA A 69 -20.15 10.88 -1.82
CA ALA A 69 -19.48 11.87 -2.66
C ALA A 69 -18.12 12.28 -2.07
N VAL A 70 -17.18 12.58 -2.96
CA VAL A 70 -15.84 13.03 -2.58
C VAL A 70 -15.84 14.54 -2.47
N PHE A 71 -15.30 15.05 -1.37
CA PHE A 71 -15.10 16.47 -1.12
C PHE A 71 -13.63 16.75 -0.87
N LYS A 72 -13.20 17.96 -1.21
CA LYS A 72 -11.81 18.41 -1.14
C LYS A 72 -11.67 19.62 -0.23
N ALA A 73 -10.68 19.59 0.66
CA ALA A 73 -10.34 20.72 1.52
C ALA A 73 -9.88 21.91 0.67
N THR A 74 -10.46 23.07 0.93
CA THR A 74 -10.20 24.31 0.18
C THR A 74 -8.99 25.09 0.69
N THR A 75 -8.63 24.89 1.96
CA THR A 75 -7.49 25.54 2.61
C THR A 75 -6.78 24.57 3.54
N GLY A 76 -5.52 24.85 3.86
CA GLY A 76 -4.70 24.03 4.76
C GLY A 76 -4.00 24.83 5.87
N GLY A 77 -3.30 24.11 6.75
CA GLY A 77 -2.57 24.68 7.89
C GLY A 77 -3.42 24.99 9.12
N SER A 78 -4.68 24.53 9.14
CA SER A 78 -5.65 24.79 10.19
C SER A 78 -6.39 23.52 10.58
N THR A 79 -6.88 23.43 11.83
CA THR A 79 -7.76 22.35 12.30
C THR A 79 -9.18 22.45 11.75
N THR A 80 -9.48 23.54 11.06
CA THR A 80 -10.77 23.80 10.41
C THR A 80 -10.55 24.15 8.94
N THR A 81 -11.33 23.56 8.05
CA THR A 81 -11.35 23.87 6.61
C THR A 81 -12.75 23.69 6.06
N ASP A 82 -13.02 24.34 4.93
CA ASP A 82 -14.25 24.09 4.17
C ASP A 82 -13.96 23.04 3.08
N PHE A 83 -14.91 22.15 2.88
CA PHE A 83 -14.89 21.05 1.95
C PHE A 83 -15.88 21.30 0.82
N THR A 84 -15.38 21.32 -0.41
CA THR A 84 -16.19 21.48 -1.62
C THR A 84 -16.27 20.16 -2.37
N LYS A 85 -17.46 19.83 -2.87
CA LYS A 85 -17.68 18.61 -3.66
C LYS A 85 -16.79 18.61 -4.91
N VAL A 86 -16.19 17.46 -5.23
CA VAL A 86 -15.27 17.31 -6.37
C VAL A 86 -16.05 17.17 -7.69
N SER A 87 -17.24 16.58 -7.64
CA SER A 87 -18.11 16.38 -8.80
C SER A 87 -19.35 17.27 -8.75
N ASP A 88 -19.87 17.59 -9.95
CA ASP A 88 -21.13 18.32 -10.11
C ASP A 88 -22.33 17.50 -9.63
N GLY A 89 -23.44 18.19 -9.43
CA GLY A 89 -24.72 17.61 -9.03
C GLY A 89 -25.00 17.77 -7.54
N ASP A 90 -26.28 17.60 -7.19
CA ASP A 90 -26.74 17.79 -5.83
C ASP A 90 -26.17 16.74 -4.88
N PHE A 91 -26.06 17.13 -3.62
CA PHE A 91 -25.79 16.21 -2.54
C PHE A 91 -26.48 16.76 -1.31
N THR A 92 -27.64 16.20 -0.99
CA THR A 92 -28.50 16.67 0.10
C THR A 92 -28.85 15.51 1.01
N GLY A 93 -29.02 15.79 2.29
CA GLY A 93 -29.34 14.80 3.30
C GLY A 93 -29.69 15.48 4.62
N SER A 94 -30.27 14.71 5.54
CA SER A 94 -30.53 15.15 6.92
C SER A 94 -29.52 14.61 7.92
N HIS A 95 -28.69 13.66 7.51
CA HIS A 95 -27.63 13.06 8.29
C HIS A 95 -26.46 12.75 7.37
N PHE A 96 -25.24 13.01 7.86
CA PHE A 96 -24.02 12.83 7.10
C PHE A 96 -22.98 12.09 7.93
N THR A 97 -22.29 11.14 7.31
CA THR A 97 -21.11 10.47 7.85
C THR A 97 -19.93 10.76 6.93
N ALA A 98 -18.84 11.26 7.48
CA ALA A 98 -17.65 11.64 6.73
C ALA A 98 -16.44 10.81 7.15
N TRP A 99 -15.59 10.46 6.19
CA TRP A 99 -14.40 9.63 6.37
C TRP A 99 -13.18 10.30 5.77
N TYR A 100 -12.08 10.33 6.53
CA TYR A 100 -10.77 10.81 6.09
C TYR A 100 -9.69 9.81 6.49
N PRO A 101 -8.70 9.53 5.63
CA PRO A 101 -8.62 9.92 4.23
C PRO A 101 -9.71 9.25 3.38
N GLU A 102 -9.90 9.69 2.13
CA GLU A 102 -10.86 9.10 1.17
C GLU A 102 -10.78 7.55 1.12
N SER A 103 -9.55 7.01 1.24
CA SER A 103 -9.27 5.57 1.15
C SER A 103 -9.89 4.70 2.25
N ILE A 104 -10.27 5.27 3.41
CA ILE A 104 -10.84 4.45 4.50
C ILE A 104 -12.36 4.30 4.42
N ALA A 105 -13.02 5.02 3.51
CA ALA A 105 -14.48 5.04 3.41
C ALA A 105 -15.09 3.67 3.07
N GLU A 106 -14.28 2.78 2.50
CA GLU A 106 -14.65 1.38 2.20
C GLU A 106 -14.52 0.44 3.41
N GLY A 107 -14.26 0.99 4.62
CA GLY A 107 -14.06 0.20 5.83
C GLY A 107 -12.73 -0.56 5.83
N GLN A 108 -11.69 -0.02 5.17
CA GLN A 108 -10.35 -0.59 5.12
C GLN A 108 -9.34 0.33 5.81
N TRP A 109 -8.64 -0.18 6.81
CA TRP A 109 -7.52 0.51 7.41
C TRP A 109 -6.27 0.31 6.55
N PRO A 110 -5.49 1.36 6.26
CA PRO A 110 -4.40 1.29 5.29
C PRO A 110 -3.32 0.29 5.71
N SER A 111 -3.07 -0.69 4.84
CA SER A 111 -1.95 -1.65 4.96
C SER A 111 -0.61 -1.06 4.49
N VAL A 112 -0.66 0.04 3.74
CA VAL A 112 0.51 0.81 3.31
C VAL A 112 0.30 2.27 3.67
N GLN A 113 1.26 2.86 4.36
CA GLN A 113 1.31 4.26 4.73
C GLN A 113 2.59 4.89 4.20
N THR A 114 2.56 6.20 4.00
CA THR A 114 3.72 6.94 3.50
C THR A 114 4.40 7.67 4.65
N TYR A 115 5.73 7.57 4.71
CA TYR A 115 6.53 8.33 5.65
C TYR A 115 6.36 9.84 5.41
N ALA A 116 6.13 10.58 6.50
CA ALA A 116 6.18 12.03 6.54
C ALA A 116 7.17 12.46 7.63
N GLU A 117 8.08 13.38 7.29
CA GLU A 117 9.01 13.92 8.26
C GLU A 117 8.25 14.65 9.38
N GLY A 118 8.61 14.38 10.63
CA GLY A 118 8.05 15.08 11.79
C GLY A 118 6.58 14.76 12.10
N GLY A 119 5.96 13.73 11.51
CA GLY A 119 4.57 13.38 11.81
C GLY A 119 4.03 12.17 11.06
N VAL A 120 2.71 12.12 10.94
CA VAL A 120 1.97 11.12 10.16
C VAL A 120 1.40 11.80 8.91
N ALA A 121 1.48 11.16 7.75
CA ALA A 121 0.90 11.70 6.52
C ALA A 121 -0.63 11.78 6.57
N GLU A 122 -1.28 10.71 7.01
CA GLU A 122 -2.74 10.61 7.10
C GLU A 122 -3.14 9.92 8.41
N VAL A 123 -4.12 10.49 9.10
CA VAL A 123 -4.66 9.93 10.34
C VAL A 123 -6.13 9.59 10.09
N PRO A 124 -6.53 8.31 10.12
CA PRO A 124 -7.92 7.91 9.96
C PRO A 124 -8.84 8.65 10.94
N MET A 125 -9.79 9.39 10.39
CA MET A 125 -10.78 10.18 11.11
C MET A 125 -12.18 9.92 10.54
N MET A 126 -13.18 10.07 11.40
CA MET A 126 -14.58 10.04 11.00
C MET A 126 -15.36 11.14 11.69
N GLY A 127 -16.40 11.65 11.03
CA GLY A 127 -17.34 12.59 11.62
C GLY A 127 -18.78 12.21 11.29
N GLU A 128 -19.69 12.54 12.21
CA GLU A 128 -21.13 12.37 12.01
C GLU A 128 -21.82 13.69 12.38
N THR A 129 -22.77 14.10 11.56
CA THR A 129 -23.50 15.36 11.77
C THR A 129 -24.87 15.33 11.11
N THR A 130 -25.73 16.26 11.51
CA THR A 130 -27.01 16.56 10.86
C THR A 130 -27.03 17.98 10.28
N THR A 131 -25.86 18.61 10.19
CA THR A 131 -25.67 19.99 9.72
C THR A 131 -24.48 20.03 8.77
N ASP A 132 -24.18 21.19 8.19
CA ASP A 132 -23.02 21.36 7.31
C ASP A 132 -21.68 21.41 8.09
N ASP A 133 -21.71 21.27 9.41
CA ASP A 133 -20.53 21.31 10.28
C ASP A 133 -20.18 19.90 10.77
N ILE A 134 -19.04 19.38 10.35
CA ILE A 134 -18.61 18.00 10.58
C ILE A 134 -17.50 17.97 11.65
N PRO A 135 -17.76 17.43 12.85
CA PRO A 135 -16.72 17.18 13.84
C PRO A 135 -15.98 15.88 13.51
N PHE A 136 -14.74 15.99 13.04
CA PHE A 136 -13.86 14.85 12.80
C PHE A 136 -13.17 14.42 14.09
N ARG A 137 -13.33 13.14 14.43
CA ARG A 137 -12.63 12.44 15.51
C ARG A 137 -11.61 11.46 14.93
N ASN A 138 -10.41 11.44 15.49
CA ASN A 138 -9.41 10.40 15.20
C ASN A 138 -9.98 9.02 15.56
N LEU A 139 -9.68 7.99 14.78
CA LEU A 139 -10.13 6.63 15.06
C LEU A 139 -9.06 5.74 15.68
N GLY A 140 -7.78 6.14 15.60
CA GLY A 140 -6.64 5.35 16.02
C GLY A 140 -5.65 6.11 16.89
N GLY A 141 -4.50 5.49 17.11
CA GLY A 141 -3.33 6.08 17.75
C GLY A 141 -2.11 5.97 16.83
N VAL A 142 -0.96 6.44 17.31
CA VAL A 142 0.29 6.42 16.55
C VAL A 142 1.34 5.63 17.30
N ILE A 143 1.98 4.71 16.59
CA ILE A 143 3.22 4.09 17.04
C ILE A 143 4.38 4.88 16.44
N ARG A 144 5.18 5.49 17.32
CA ARG A 144 6.44 6.19 16.99
C ARG A 144 7.60 5.22 17.16
N ILE A 145 8.12 4.73 16.05
CA ILE A 145 9.29 3.85 16.03
C ILE A 145 10.54 4.73 15.95
N ASN A 146 11.29 4.76 17.03
CA ASN A 146 12.55 5.47 17.14
C ASN A 146 13.68 4.51 16.79
N VAL A 147 14.28 4.68 15.61
CA VAL A 147 15.35 3.79 15.13
C VAL A 147 16.70 4.46 15.36
N THR A 148 17.60 3.71 15.99
CA THR A 148 19.02 4.07 16.14
C THR A 148 19.89 2.96 15.57
N THR A 149 21.08 3.32 15.12
CA THR A 149 22.15 2.39 14.79
C THR A 149 23.39 2.78 15.60
N GLY A 150 24.04 1.83 16.28
CA GLY A 150 25.10 2.16 17.23
C GLY A 150 26.22 3.04 16.64
N ILE A 151 26.71 2.73 15.42
CA ILE A 151 27.84 3.44 14.79
C ILE A 151 27.70 3.60 13.25
N LYS A 152 26.93 2.74 12.58
CA LYS A 152 26.87 2.71 11.11
C LYS A 152 25.66 3.48 10.60
N THR A 153 25.87 4.40 9.67
CA THR A 153 24.76 5.04 8.95
C THR A 153 24.07 4.01 8.04
N ALA A 154 22.75 4.01 8.04
CA ALA A 154 21.92 3.25 7.11
C ALA A 154 20.83 4.17 6.55
N ALA A 155 20.22 3.81 5.43
CA ALA A 155 19.13 4.58 4.85
C ALA A 155 17.89 3.69 4.77
N VAL A 156 16.86 3.97 5.57
CA VAL A 156 15.62 3.21 5.67
C VAL A 156 14.75 3.50 4.45
N SER A 157 14.34 2.45 3.73
CA SER A 157 13.40 2.54 2.61
C SER A 157 11.99 2.13 3.01
N ARG A 158 11.85 1.23 3.98
CA ARG A 158 10.56 0.69 4.43
C ARG A 158 10.64 0.17 5.86
N ILE A 159 9.55 0.32 6.62
CA ILE A 159 9.35 -0.38 7.89
C ILE A 159 8.08 -1.22 7.77
N GLU A 160 8.15 -2.50 8.10
CA GLU A 160 7.01 -3.40 8.16
C GLU A 160 6.77 -3.81 9.61
N MET A 161 5.51 -3.79 10.03
CA MET A 161 5.13 -4.12 11.39
C MET A 161 3.99 -5.14 11.37
N LYS A 162 4.12 -6.16 12.22
CA LYS A 162 3.08 -7.14 12.54
C LYS A 162 2.88 -7.19 14.05
N ALA A 163 1.68 -7.56 14.48
CA ALA A 163 1.36 -7.77 15.87
C ALA A 163 0.47 -9.00 16.05
N ASP A 164 0.11 -9.33 17.29
CA ASP A 164 -0.87 -10.38 17.62
C ASP A 164 -2.33 -10.02 17.24
N ARG A 165 -2.54 -8.80 16.74
CA ARG A 165 -3.81 -8.28 16.25
C ARG A 165 -3.57 -7.42 15.02
N GLY A 166 -4.60 -7.29 14.18
CA GLY A 166 -4.55 -6.48 12.97
C GLY A 166 -4.11 -5.04 13.23
N LEU A 167 -3.17 -4.58 12.41
CA LEU A 167 -2.70 -3.19 12.32
C LEU A 167 -3.29 -2.49 11.10
N SER A 168 -3.86 -3.26 10.17
CA SER A 168 -4.54 -2.83 8.96
C SER A 168 -5.68 -3.79 8.61
N GLY A 169 -6.41 -3.49 7.53
CA GLY A 169 -7.44 -4.37 6.98
C GLY A 169 -8.86 -3.92 7.33
N PRO A 170 -9.86 -4.80 7.14
CA PRO A 170 -11.26 -4.46 7.35
C PRO A 170 -11.54 -4.01 8.79
N PHE A 171 -12.26 -2.90 8.93
CA PHE A 171 -12.62 -2.35 10.23
C PHE A 171 -14.09 -1.91 10.29
N GLU A 172 -14.62 -1.93 11.51
CA GLU A 172 -15.92 -1.34 11.84
C GLU A 172 -15.72 -0.30 12.93
N VAL A 173 -16.61 0.70 13.00
CA VAL A 173 -16.62 1.65 14.12
C VAL A 173 -17.66 1.21 15.14
N VAL A 174 -17.20 0.80 16.31
CA VAL A 174 -18.06 0.39 17.44
C VAL A 174 -17.87 1.37 18.58
N SER A 175 -18.95 2.02 19.02
CA SER A 175 -18.90 3.04 20.09
C SER A 175 -17.88 4.17 19.84
N GLY A 176 -17.65 4.53 18.58
CA GLY A 176 -16.71 5.60 18.19
C GLY A 176 -15.24 5.19 18.17
N GLU A 177 -14.93 3.89 18.22
CA GLU A 177 -13.59 3.33 18.09
C GLU A 177 -13.52 2.38 16.89
N ALA A 178 -12.42 2.41 16.15
CA ALA A 178 -12.19 1.46 15.06
C ALA A 178 -11.78 0.09 15.62
N VAL A 179 -12.49 -0.95 15.22
CA VAL A 179 -12.23 -2.35 15.57
C VAL A 179 -11.82 -3.08 14.30
N ILE A 180 -10.55 -3.52 14.25
CA ILE A 180 -10.05 -4.33 13.14
C ILE A 180 -10.25 -5.81 13.43
N GLN A 181 -10.67 -6.54 12.40
CA GLN A 181 -10.69 -8.01 12.40
C GLN A 181 -9.43 -8.55 11.73
N GLY A 182 -8.84 -9.62 12.28
CA GLY A 182 -7.69 -10.32 11.70
C GLY A 182 -6.33 -9.96 12.30
N GLU A 183 -5.27 -10.31 11.59
CA GLU A 183 -3.86 -10.25 12.03
C GLU A 183 -2.96 -9.57 10.98
N GLU A 184 -3.54 -8.76 10.09
CA GLU A 184 -2.80 -8.11 9.02
C GLU A 184 -1.81 -7.07 9.57
N GLY A 185 -0.64 -6.98 8.92
CA GLY A 185 0.41 -6.03 9.26
C GLY A 185 0.35 -4.76 8.41
N VAL A 186 1.11 -3.76 8.82
CA VAL A 186 1.20 -2.46 8.14
C VAL A 186 2.62 -2.21 7.65
N ALA A 187 2.76 -1.54 6.51
CA ALA A 187 4.03 -1.07 5.97
C ALA A 187 4.07 0.45 5.91
N LEU A 188 5.13 1.05 6.43
CA LEU A 188 5.48 2.45 6.22
C LEU A 188 6.55 2.53 5.13
N VAL A 189 6.21 3.13 4.00
CA VAL A 189 7.11 3.28 2.85
C VAL A 189 7.73 4.67 2.88
N CYS A 190 9.05 4.74 2.71
CA CYS A 190 9.78 6.00 2.58
C CYS A 190 9.94 6.32 1.09
N PRO A 191 9.24 7.34 0.54
CA PRO A 191 9.36 7.70 -0.88
C PRO A 191 10.80 8.06 -1.26
N GLN A 192 11.52 8.65 -0.31
CA GLN A 192 12.96 8.83 -0.35
C GLN A 192 13.57 8.13 0.87
N PRO A 193 14.69 7.40 0.72
CA PRO A 193 15.33 6.74 1.85
C PRO A 193 15.68 7.72 2.97
N VAL A 194 15.35 7.37 4.21
CA VAL A 194 15.58 8.20 5.39
C VAL A 194 16.86 7.74 6.07
N GLU A 195 17.85 8.63 6.17
CA GLU A 195 19.12 8.33 6.84
C GLU A 195 18.91 8.16 8.35
N ILE A 196 19.44 7.06 8.89
CA ILE A 196 19.51 6.74 10.31
C ILE A 196 20.96 6.56 10.72
N GLY A 197 21.27 6.91 11.96
CA GLY A 197 22.62 6.84 12.53
C GLY A 197 22.55 6.69 14.05
N ALA A 198 23.56 7.25 14.73
CA ALA A 198 23.59 7.29 16.20
C ALA A 198 22.45 8.13 16.80
N ASN A 199 21.96 9.15 16.07
CA ASN A 199 20.80 9.93 16.47
C ASN A 199 19.51 9.19 16.08
N SER A 200 18.56 9.16 17.01
CA SER A 200 17.25 8.55 16.77
C SER A 200 16.46 9.33 15.73
N VAL A 201 15.96 8.62 14.72
CA VAL A 201 14.99 9.17 13.76
C VAL A 201 13.61 8.55 14.02
N PRO A 202 12.56 9.36 14.20
CA PRO A 202 11.22 8.86 14.45
C PRO A 202 10.50 8.50 13.14
N PHE A 203 9.83 7.36 13.15
CA PHE A 203 8.94 6.89 12.09
C PHE A 203 7.55 6.69 12.69
N HIS A 204 6.54 7.35 12.14
CA HIS A 204 5.18 7.32 12.68
C HIS A 204 4.28 6.42 11.84
N ILE A 205 3.56 5.51 12.50
CA ILE A 205 2.58 4.64 11.87
C ILE A 205 1.25 4.79 12.59
N SER A 206 0.21 5.13 11.84
CA SER A 206 -1.16 5.20 12.36
C SER A 206 -1.76 3.80 12.44
N VAL A 207 -2.23 3.40 13.61
CA VAL A 207 -2.81 2.07 13.83
C VAL A 207 -4.06 2.17 14.71
N PRO A 208 -4.94 1.16 14.71
CA PRO A 208 -6.13 1.18 15.55
C PRO A 208 -5.80 1.33 17.03
N ALA A 209 -6.68 1.99 17.77
CA ALA A 209 -6.60 2.05 19.21
C ALA A 209 -6.96 0.69 19.81
N GLN A 210 -5.96 -0.05 20.31
CA GLN A 210 -6.17 -1.36 20.91
C GLN A 210 -5.01 -1.77 21.81
N THR A 211 -5.14 -2.97 22.41
CA THR A 211 -4.08 -3.58 23.20
C THR A 211 -3.35 -4.65 22.39
N TYR A 212 -2.03 -4.50 22.29
CA TYR A 212 -1.11 -5.41 21.63
C TYR A 212 -0.25 -6.14 22.67
N LYS A 213 0.15 -7.37 22.37
CA LYS A 213 1.01 -8.20 23.23
C LYS A 213 2.41 -8.33 22.69
N GLU A 214 2.56 -8.36 21.37
CA GLU A 214 3.84 -8.49 20.72
C GLU A 214 3.85 -7.74 19.40
N PHE A 215 5.02 -7.25 19.02
CA PHE A 215 5.27 -6.68 17.71
C PHE A 215 6.46 -7.38 17.08
N THR A 216 6.38 -7.62 15.77
CA THR A 216 7.54 -7.92 14.94
C THR A 216 7.72 -6.77 13.96
N ILE A 217 8.87 -6.10 14.05
CA ILE A 217 9.20 -4.93 13.25
C ILE A 217 10.39 -5.28 12.37
N ARG A 218 10.23 -5.11 11.07
CA ARG A 218 11.25 -5.32 10.06
C ARG A 218 11.60 -3.96 9.46
N ILE A 219 12.85 -3.54 9.64
CA ILE A 219 13.39 -2.30 9.09
C ILE A 219 14.19 -2.69 7.85
N VAL A 220 13.79 -2.17 6.69
CA VAL A 220 14.42 -2.43 5.40
C VAL A 220 15.16 -1.17 4.94
N THR A 221 16.37 -1.35 4.46
CA THR A 221 17.23 -0.28 3.96
C THR A 221 17.20 -0.18 2.44
N SER A 222 17.64 0.95 1.89
CA SER A 222 17.71 1.21 0.43
C SER A 222 18.68 0.29 -0.31
N ASN A 223 19.68 -0.25 0.36
CA ASN A 223 20.63 -1.24 -0.18
C ASN A 223 20.14 -2.69 0.00
N ALA A 224 18.83 -2.90 0.20
CA ALA A 224 18.21 -4.20 0.40
C ALA A 224 18.87 -4.99 1.54
N GLN A 225 19.06 -4.35 2.69
CA GLN A 225 19.37 -5.02 3.94
C GLN A 225 18.20 -4.85 4.91
N GLU A 226 18.13 -5.69 5.93
CA GLU A 226 17.10 -5.64 6.93
C GLU A 226 17.59 -5.90 8.35
N ALA A 227 16.87 -5.36 9.32
CA ALA A 227 16.91 -5.75 10.71
C ALA A 227 15.50 -6.17 11.13
N VAL A 228 15.37 -7.35 11.75
CA VAL A 228 14.10 -7.84 12.31
C VAL A 228 14.20 -7.83 13.81
N VAL A 229 13.25 -7.14 14.46
CA VAL A 229 13.18 -6.99 15.91
C VAL A 229 11.82 -7.44 16.38
N THR A 230 11.80 -8.42 17.29
CA THR A 230 10.58 -8.84 17.97
C THR A 230 10.55 -8.21 19.35
N LEU A 231 9.53 -7.41 19.61
CA LEU A 231 9.27 -6.77 20.88
C LEU A 231 8.15 -7.51 21.58
N LYS A 232 8.47 -8.08 22.75
CA LYS A 232 7.50 -8.62 23.70
C LYS A 232 7.49 -7.72 24.91
N PRO A 233 6.72 -6.62 24.90
CA PRO A 233 6.60 -5.79 26.08
C PRO A 233 6.12 -6.67 27.25
N GLY A 234 6.87 -6.66 28.36
CA GLY A 234 6.58 -7.48 29.55
C GLY A 234 5.25 -7.16 30.23
N SER A 235 4.53 -6.15 29.73
CA SER A 235 3.17 -5.75 30.05
C SER A 235 2.38 -5.54 28.76
N LEU A 236 1.04 -5.62 28.84
CA LEU A 236 0.14 -5.28 27.72
C LEU A 236 0.46 -3.88 27.16
N PHE A 237 0.77 -3.78 25.86
CA PHE A 237 0.98 -2.50 25.18
C PHE A 237 -0.38 -1.92 24.81
N ARG A 238 -0.82 -0.90 25.54
CA ARG A 238 -2.11 -0.25 25.32
C ARG A 238 -1.89 1.02 24.52
N LEU A 239 -2.53 1.11 23.36
CA LEU A 239 -2.59 2.30 22.54
C LEU A 239 -4.03 2.82 22.53
N GLY A 240 -4.25 3.99 23.12
CA GLY A 240 -5.52 4.67 23.06
C GLY A 240 -5.69 5.48 21.77
N ARG A 241 -6.93 5.93 21.54
CA ARG A 241 -7.23 6.90 20.49
C ARG A 241 -6.48 8.21 20.74
N SER A 242 -5.87 8.75 19.69
CA SER A 242 -5.07 9.98 19.71
C SER A 242 -3.86 9.93 20.64
N GLU A 243 -3.43 8.73 21.04
CA GLU A 243 -2.21 8.55 21.83
C GLU A 243 -1.02 8.29 20.92
N ILE A 244 0.17 8.69 21.37
CA ILE A 244 1.43 8.32 20.74
C ILE A 244 2.18 7.38 21.68
N CYS A 245 2.43 6.15 21.24
CA CYS A 245 3.28 5.21 21.96
C CYS A 245 4.61 5.04 21.25
N GLU A 246 5.69 4.99 22.01
CA GLU A 246 7.04 4.88 21.47
C GLU A 246 7.59 3.45 21.54
N LEU A 247 8.24 3.05 20.46
CA LEU A 247 9.05 1.84 20.39
C LEU A 247 10.47 2.26 20.01
N ASN A 248 11.39 2.13 20.96
CA ASN A 248 12.81 2.41 20.73
C ASN A 248 13.48 1.13 20.24
N ILE A 249 14.09 1.20 19.05
CA ILE A 249 14.74 0.08 18.38
C ILE A 249 16.19 0.42 18.11
N GLU A 250 17.07 -0.48 18.56
CA GLU A 250 18.49 -0.44 18.25
C GLU A 250 18.80 -1.48 17.16
N ALA A 251 18.96 -1.02 15.92
CA ALA A 251 19.22 -1.86 14.76
C ALA A 251 20.73 -1.97 14.49
N ASN A 252 21.42 -2.75 15.34
CA ASN A 252 22.89 -2.84 15.32
C ASN A 252 23.47 -3.71 14.20
N SER A 253 22.67 -4.58 13.59
CA SER A 253 23.09 -5.40 12.47
C SER A 253 21.99 -5.47 11.42
N PHE A 254 22.32 -5.02 10.21
CA PHE A 254 21.53 -5.24 9.01
C PHE A 254 22.12 -6.42 8.24
N GLN A 255 21.26 -7.40 7.93
CA GLN A 255 21.60 -8.54 7.09
C GLN A 255 20.98 -8.36 5.70
N PRO A 256 21.48 -9.01 4.64
CA PRO A 256 20.81 -8.95 3.33
C PRO A 256 19.32 -9.27 3.46
N TYR A 257 18.48 -8.36 2.95
CA TYR A 257 17.04 -8.48 2.96
C TYR A 257 16.63 -9.65 2.08
N GLY A 258 15.93 -10.63 2.66
CA GLY A 258 15.63 -11.89 1.99
C GLY A 258 16.74 -12.94 2.02
N GLY A 259 17.69 -12.84 2.95
CA GLY A 259 18.57 -13.96 3.27
C GLY A 259 17.76 -15.21 3.59
N GLY A 260 18.04 -16.29 2.87
CA GLY A 260 17.28 -17.54 2.97
C GLY A 260 17.25 -18.29 1.65
N LYS A 261 16.71 -19.51 1.73
CA LYS A 261 16.58 -20.42 0.59
C LYS A 261 15.20 -20.26 -0.05
N ALA A 262 15.17 -19.89 -1.32
CA ALA A 262 13.97 -20.00 -2.13
C ALA A 262 13.91 -21.34 -2.84
N ILE A 263 12.76 -22.01 -2.84
CA ILE A 263 12.54 -23.26 -3.58
C ILE A 263 11.36 -23.07 -4.52
N LEU A 264 11.56 -23.21 -5.83
CA LEU A 264 10.46 -23.12 -6.81
C LEU A 264 9.47 -24.29 -6.65
N MET A 265 8.20 -24.06 -6.98
CA MET A 265 7.19 -25.13 -7.06
C MET A 265 7.62 -26.29 -7.97
N ALA A 266 7.04 -27.46 -7.75
CA ALA A 266 7.30 -28.63 -8.59
C ALA A 266 6.97 -28.32 -10.06
N GLY A 267 7.74 -28.83 -11.01
CA GLY A 267 7.62 -28.49 -12.43
C GLY A 267 6.19 -28.46 -12.97
N PRO A 268 5.35 -29.49 -12.73
CA PRO A 268 3.95 -29.46 -13.16
C PRO A 268 3.14 -28.29 -12.58
N GLU A 269 3.29 -28.00 -11.28
CA GLU A 269 2.59 -26.91 -10.59
C GLU A 269 3.09 -25.54 -11.04
N TYR A 270 4.40 -25.38 -11.13
CA TYR A 270 5.04 -24.17 -11.63
C TYR A 270 4.63 -23.89 -13.08
N ASN A 271 4.60 -24.92 -13.93
CA ASN A 271 4.14 -24.81 -15.31
C ASN A 271 2.69 -24.31 -15.38
N GLU A 272 1.78 -24.91 -14.61
CA GLU A 272 0.38 -24.47 -14.60
C GLU A 272 0.23 -23.02 -14.11
N LEU A 273 1.04 -22.58 -13.14
CA LEU A 273 1.03 -21.19 -12.70
C LEU A 273 1.56 -20.22 -13.75
N VAL A 274 2.66 -20.57 -14.44
CA VAL A 274 3.17 -19.78 -15.56
C VAL A 274 2.13 -19.71 -16.68
N LYS A 275 1.47 -20.81 -17.02
CA LYS A 275 0.38 -20.84 -18.00
C LYS A 275 -0.76 -19.91 -17.60
N ARG A 276 -1.15 -19.90 -16.32
CA ARG A 276 -2.17 -18.99 -15.78
C ARG A 276 -1.75 -17.52 -15.87
N MET A 277 -0.47 -17.21 -15.64
CA MET A 277 0.07 -15.85 -15.82
C MET A 277 -0.05 -15.40 -17.28
N LEU A 278 0.32 -16.27 -18.22
CA LEU A 278 0.38 -15.94 -19.64
C LEU A 278 -1.00 -15.84 -20.29
N SER A 279 -1.97 -16.64 -19.84
CA SER A 279 -3.30 -16.72 -20.44
C SER A 279 -4.30 -15.71 -19.86
N GLY A 280 -3.98 -15.08 -18.73
CA GLY A 280 -4.92 -14.21 -18.01
C GLY A 280 -6.21 -14.89 -17.53
N LYS A 281 -6.33 -16.22 -17.63
CA LYS A 281 -7.51 -17.00 -17.21
C LYS A 281 -7.13 -18.32 -16.54
N ALA A 282 -7.79 -18.60 -15.42
CA ALA A 282 -7.44 -19.70 -14.50
C ALA A 282 -7.70 -21.13 -15.02
N THR A 283 -8.32 -21.32 -16.18
CA THR A 283 -8.71 -22.67 -16.63
C THR A 283 -8.80 -22.73 -18.16
N SER A 284 -7.74 -23.17 -18.83
CA SER A 284 -7.83 -23.95 -20.07
C SER A 284 -6.43 -24.38 -20.50
N ARG A 285 -6.36 -25.61 -21.02
CA ARG A 285 -5.14 -26.24 -21.50
C ARG A 285 -4.50 -25.37 -22.57
N VAL A 286 -3.32 -24.86 -22.25
CA VAL A 286 -2.35 -24.25 -23.15
C VAL A 286 -2.01 -25.25 -24.26
N ASN A 287 -2.16 -24.86 -25.52
CA ASN A 287 -1.82 -25.68 -26.69
C ASN A 287 -0.36 -25.45 -27.10
N ASP A 288 0.18 -26.39 -27.88
CA ASP A 288 1.61 -26.55 -28.22
C ASP A 288 2.29 -25.37 -28.96
N ASN A 289 1.61 -24.23 -29.14
CA ASN A 289 2.15 -22.99 -29.73
C ASN A 289 2.25 -21.81 -28.75
N ASP A 290 2.01 -22.02 -27.46
CA ASP A 290 1.71 -20.94 -26.53
C ASP A 290 2.92 -20.09 -26.12
N THR A 291 2.83 -18.84 -26.56
CA THR A 291 3.50 -17.62 -26.10
C THR A 291 5.01 -17.73 -25.91
N LYS A 292 5.72 -17.21 -26.93
CA LYS A 292 7.18 -17.12 -27.04
C LYS A 292 7.79 -16.35 -25.87
N VAL A 293 7.90 -16.93 -24.68
CA VAL A 293 8.89 -16.47 -23.70
C VAL A 293 10.21 -16.47 -24.47
N LYS A 294 10.84 -15.30 -24.58
CA LYS A 294 12.12 -15.12 -25.28
C LYS A 294 13.27 -15.03 -24.30
N LYS A 295 12.99 -14.56 -23.09
CA LYS A 295 13.96 -14.36 -22.03
C LYS A 295 13.36 -14.69 -20.67
N VAL A 296 14.17 -15.31 -19.81
CA VAL A 296 13.89 -15.42 -18.37
C VAL A 296 14.85 -14.48 -17.65
N VAL A 297 14.32 -13.60 -16.81
CA VAL A 297 15.10 -12.61 -16.06
C VAL A 297 14.92 -12.85 -14.57
N PHE A 298 16.00 -13.21 -13.88
CA PHE A 298 16.02 -13.24 -12.43
C PHE A 298 16.35 -11.86 -11.89
N ARG A 299 15.57 -11.39 -10.90
CA ARG A 299 15.79 -10.09 -10.24
C ARG A 299 15.65 -10.22 -8.73
N THR A 300 16.46 -9.44 -8.02
CA THR A 300 16.34 -9.23 -6.58
C THR A 300 15.36 -8.10 -6.29
N GLY A 301 14.32 -8.31 -5.48
CA GLY A 301 13.38 -7.24 -5.07
C GLY A 301 11.94 -7.69 -4.74
N ASP A 302 11.10 -6.77 -4.24
CA ASP A 302 9.63 -6.93 -4.14
C ASP A 302 8.96 -6.49 -5.43
N PHE A 303 7.78 -7.03 -5.72
CA PHE A 303 6.99 -6.65 -6.88
C PHE A 303 5.50 -6.48 -6.52
N GLY A 304 4.91 -5.43 -7.09
CA GLY A 304 3.51 -5.03 -6.92
C GLY A 304 2.53 -5.82 -7.78
N GLU A 305 1.34 -5.26 -7.96
CA GLU A 305 0.16 -5.90 -8.59
C GLU A 305 0.47 -6.64 -9.90
N GLY A 306 -0.20 -7.79 -10.09
CA GLY A 306 -0.06 -8.62 -11.30
C GLY A 306 1.02 -9.71 -11.24
N THR A 307 1.65 -9.94 -10.08
CA THR A 307 2.57 -11.08 -9.88
C THR A 307 1.85 -12.31 -9.31
N ILE A 308 2.33 -13.50 -9.68
CA ILE A 308 1.86 -14.78 -9.11
C ILE A 308 2.96 -15.40 -8.25
N ARG A 309 2.57 -15.92 -7.09
CA ARG A 309 3.46 -16.65 -6.20
C ARG A 309 3.84 -18.00 -6.81
N VAL A 310 5.14 -18.26 -6.92
CA VAL A 310 5.70 -19.44 -7.62
C VAL A 310 6.63 -20.32 -6.75
N ASP A 311 6.69 -20.06 -5.44
CA ASP A 311 7.47 -20.84 -4.49
C ASP A 311 6.74 -22.05 -3.89
N SER A 312 7.50 -23.09 -3.54
CA SER A 312 7.02 -24.25 -2.82
C SER A 312 6.78 -23.95 -1.33
N TYR A 313 6.03 -24.82 -0.65
CA TYR A 313 5.80 -24.72 0.79
C TYR A 313 7.07 -24.84 1.65
N LEU A 314 8.20 -25.29 1.08
CA LEU A 314 9.50 -25.39 1.75
C LEU A 314 10.35 -24.12 1.60
N SER A 315 9.87 -23.13 0.87
CA SER A 315 10.60 -21.88 0.63
C SER A 315 10.61 -21.00 1.88
N GLU A 316 11.80 -20.59 2.32
CA GLU A 316 11.96 -19.68 3.47
C GLU A 316 11.58 -18.24 3.11
N VAL A 317 11.75 -17.89 1.84
CA VAL A 317 11.44 -16.58 1.27
C VAL A 317 10.50 -16.73 0.08
N PRO A 318 9.53 -15.82 -0.12
CA PRO A 318 8.63 -15.88 -1.26
C PRO A 318 9.36 -15.74 -2.61
N VAL A 319 8.80 -16.37 -3.63
CA VAL A 319 9.21 -16.18 -5.02
C VAL A 319 7.99 -15.77 -5.83
N TYR A 320 8.12 -14.68 -6.57
CA TYR A 320 7.08 -14.16 -7.45
C TYR A 320 7.54 -14.27 -8.89
N ALA A 321 6.58 -14.41 -9.79
CA ALA A 321 6.82 -14.29 -11.21
C ALA A 321 5.80 -13.38 -11.88
N SER A 322 6.20 -12.78 -13.00
CA SER A 322 5.35 -12.01 -13.87
C SER A 322 5.81 -12.13 -15.32
N PHE A 323 4.91 -11.83 -16.26
CA PHE A 323 5.23 -11.81 -17.68
C PHE A 323 5.10 -10.41 -18.25
N ASP A 324 6.17 -9.91 -18.85
CA ASP A 324 6.16 -8.68 -19.63
C ASP A 324 5.90 -9.03 -21.10
N SER A 325 4.68 -8.75 -21.55
CA SER A 325 4.25 -9.01 -22.93
C SER A 325 4.98 -8.16 -23.97
N SER A 326 5.47 -6.97 -23.58
CA SER A 326 6.17 -6.06 -24.49
C SER A 326 7.56 -6.57 -24.86
N THR A 327 8.26 -7.17 -23.90
CA THR A 327 9.60 -7.76 -24.10
C THR A 327 9.56 -9.28 -24.29
N SER A 328 8.40 -9.89 -24.09
CA SER A 328 8.24 -11.35 -24.00
C SER A 328 9.16 -11.99 -22.93
N SER A 329 9.34 -11.30 -21.81
CA SER A 329 10.21 -11.73 -20.71
C SER A 329 9.39 -12.33 -19.56
N LEU A 330 9.75 -13.52 -19.11
CA LEU A 330 9.33 -14.05 -17.82
C LEU A 330 10.28 -13.50 -16.75
N VAL A 331 9.76 -12.67 -15.84
CA VAL A 331 10.53 -12.11 -14.73
C VAL A 331 10.28 -12.99 -13.51
N ILE A 332 11.35 -13.56 -12.94
CA ILE A 332 11.33 -14.29 -11.67
C ILE A 332 12.02 -13.42 -10.64
N SER A 333 11.34 -13.26 -9.53
CA SER A 333 11.66 -12.25 -8.55
C SER A 333 11.65 -12.85 -7.17
N THR A 334 12.77 -12.72 -6.49
CA THR A 334 12.87 -13.12 -5.09
C THR A 334 13.95 -12.34 -4.41
N ARG A 335 13.85 -12.24 -3.10
CA ARG A 335 14.91 -11.67 -2.28
C ARG A 335 15.87 -12.71 -1.73
N ALA A 336 15.64 -13.99 -2.04
CA ALA A 336 16.50 -15.10 -1.65
C ALA A 336 17.97 -14.83 -1.96
N SER A 337 18.83 -15.11 -0.99
CA SER A 337 20.26 -15.21 -1.24
C SER A 337 20.62 -16.46 -2.05
N GLU A 338 19.78 -17.49 -2.01
CA GLU A 338 19.95 -18.73 -2.77
C GLU A 338 18.61 -19.20 -3.34
N ILE A 339 18.58 -19.50 -4.64
CA ILE A 339 17.42 -20.15 -5.26
C ILE A 339 17.78 -21.60 -5.58
N TYR A 340 16.91 -22.49 -5.15
CA TYR A 340 16.93 -23.91 -5.43
C TYR A 340 15.80 -24.22 -6.41
N THR A 341 16.17 -24.88 -7.50
CA THR A 341 15.22 -25.51 -8.40
C THR A 341 15.06 -26.96 -7.93
N GLY A 342 13.86 -27.44 -7.63
CA GLY A 342 13.70 -28.86 -7.27
C GLY A 342 13.97 -29.79 -8.46
N GLU A 343 14.17 -31.10 -8.22
CA GLU A 343 14.38 -32.12 -9.28
C GLU A 343 13.31 -32.06 -10.40
N ASN A 344 12.09 -31.68 -10.01
CA ASN A 344 10.93 -31.58 -10.91
C ASN A 344 10.87 -30.28 -11.73
N ALA A 345 11.61 -29.21 -11.38
CA ALA A 345 11.60 -27.94 -12.12
C ALA A 345 12.32 -28.02 -13.48
N SER A 346 13.10 -29.09 -13.70
CA SER A 346 13.81 -29.39 -14.94
C SER A 346 12.92 -29.43 -16.19
N PHE A 347 11.66 -29.85 -16.05
CA PHE A 347 10.72 -29.93 -17.18
C PHE A 347 10.40 -28.56 -17.79
N LEU A 348 10.25 -27.51 -16.97
CA LEU A 348 9.98 -26.15 -17.44
C LEU A 348 11.13 -25.64 -18.32
N PHE A 349 12.36 -25.69 -17.80
CA PHE A 349 13.51 -25.15 -18.52
C PHE A 349 13.79 -25.95 -19.81
N ALA A 350 13.31 -27.20 -19.91
CA ALA A 350 13.39 -28.00 -21.13
C ALA A 350 12.41 -27.51 -22.20
N TYR A 351 11.26 -26.95 -21.83
CA TYR A 351 10.37 -26.24 -22.76
C TYR A 351 10.95 -24.87 -23.17
N PHE A 352 11.79 -24.29 -22.33
CA PHE A 352 12.55 -23.07 -22.59
C PHE A 352 13.89 -23.31 -23.30
N LYS A 353 14.13 -24.51 -23.84
CA LYS A 353 15.35 -24.88 -24.57
C LYS A 353 15.66 -24.00 -25.81
N ASN A 354 14.69 -23.20 -26.26
CA ASN A 354 14.83 -22.27 -27.38
C ASN A 354 15.08 -20.80 -26.95
N LEU A 355 15.30 -20.52 -25.66
CA LEU A 355 15.56 -19.16 -25.19
C LEU A 355 16.98 -18.71 -25.57
N GLU A 356 17.07 -17.64 -26.34
CA GLU A 356 18.32 -16.91 -26.54
C GLU A 356 18.63 -16.08 -25.27
N GLY A 357 19.84 -16.22 -24.72
CA GLY A 357 20.34 -15.27 -23.72
C GLY A 357 19.80 -15.43 -22.29
N ILE A 358 20.13 -16.54 -21.63
CA ILE A 358 20.03 -16.67 -20.17
C ILE A 358 21.20 -15.89 -19.56
N GLU A 359 21.06 -14.57 -19.54
CA GLU A 359 22.18 -13.67 -19.28
C GLU A 359 22.44 -13.38 -17.79
N ASN A 360 21.56 -13.76 -16.87
CA ASN A 360 21.61 -13.24 -15.49
C ASN A 360 21.27 -14.25 -14.38
N ILE A 361 21.83 -15.45 -14.44
CA ILE A 361 21.84 -16.35 -13.29
C ILE A 361 23.17 -16.17 -12.55
N GLN A 362 23.20 -15.33 -11.51
CA GLN A 362 24.43 -15.09 -10.73
C GLN A 362 24.59 -16.05 -9.53
N ALA A 363 23.53 -16.73 -9.08
CA ALA A 363 23.59 -17.72 -7.99
C ALA A 363 22.38 -18.68 -8.01
N LEU A 364 22.43 -19.72 -8.85
CA LEU A 364 21.55 -20.89 -8.73
C LEU A 364 22.37 -22.03 -8.14
N ASN A 365 21.97 -22.55 -6.98
CA ASN A 365 22.63 -23.70 -6.40
C ASN A 365 22.05 -24.98 -7.04
N THR A 366 22.87 -25.65 -7.84
CA THR A 366 22.48 -26.85 -8.60
C THR A 366 22.77 -28.15 -7.88
N SER A 367 23.32 -28.12 -6.65
CA SER A 367 23.74 -29.32 -5.91
C SER A 367 22.59 -30.29 -5.64
N ASP A 368 21.37 -29.78 -5.50
CA ASP A 368 20.14 -30.58 -5.29
C ASP A 368 19.45 -30.99 -6.61
N THR A 369 20.10 -30.74 -7.75
CA THR A 369 19.57 -31.08 -9.07
C THR A 369 20.58 -31.87 -9.89
N LYS A 370 20.32 -33.16 -10.09
CA LYS A 370 21.15 -34.02 -10.94
C LYS A 370 21.21 -33.60 -12.43
N TYR A 371 20.43 -32.60 -12.86
CA TYR A 371 20.20 -32.32 -14.28
C TYR A 371 20.43 -30.87 -14.74
N PHE A 372 20.72 -29.91 -13.86
CA PHE A 372 20.78 -28.48 -14.25
C PHE A 372 21.95 -28.17 -15.22
N ASN A 373 23.12 -28.78 -15.02
CA ASN A 373 24.25 -28.63 -15.95
C ASN A 373 23.93 -29.12 -17.37
N ASN A 374 23.05 -30.12 -17.52
CA ASN A 374 22.71 -30.67 -18.85
C ASN A 374 21.74 -29.78 -19.64
N MET A 375 21.15 -28.76 -19.01
CA MET A 375 20.18 -27.87 -19.65
C MET A 375 20.83 -26.75 -20.47
N PHE A 376 22.05 -26.36 -20.13
CA PHE A 376 22.79 -25.27 -20.79
C PHE A 376 24.06 -25.74 -21.50
N CYS A 377 24.61 -26.92 -21.17
CA CYS A 377 25.87 -27.41 -21.74
C CYS A 377 25.76 -28.12 -23.10
N TYR A 378 24.77 -27.80 -23.93
CA TYR A 378 24.72 -28.24 -25.34
C TYR A 378 24.74 -27.09 -26.35
N ALA A 379 25.17 -25.91 -25.92
CA ALA A 379 25.66 -24.88 -26.82
C ALA A 379 27.20 -25.00 -26.88
N ASP A 380 27.67 -25.62 -27.96
CA ASP A 380 29.04 -25.62 -28.48
C ASP A 380 29.85 -26.94 -28.36
N THR A 381 29.56 -27.88 -29.27
CA THR A 381 30.48 -28.97 -29.65
C THR A 381 31.12 -28.72 -31.02
N THR A 382 31.23 -27.45 -31.44
CA THR A 382 31.92 -27.07 -32.69
C THR A 382 33.05 -26.07 -32.44
N SER A 383 33.98 -26.41 -31.56
CA SER A 383 35.37 -25.97 -31.73
C SER A 383 36.31 -27.17 -31.81
N ARG A 384 36.81 -27.35 -33.04
CA ARG A 384 37.87 -28.26 -33.45
C ARG A 384 39.14 -28.07 -32.62
N SER A 385 39.78 -29.21 -32.34
CA SER A 385 41.23 -29.46 -32.31
C SER A 385 42.15 -28.36 -31.75
N LEU A 386 42.77 -28.66 -30.62
CA LEU A 386 44.21 -28.49 -30.49
C LEU A 386 44.83 -29.86 -30.24
N LYS A 387 45.58 -30.32 -31.24
CA LYS A 387 46.60 -31.35 -31.11
C LYS A 387 47.78 -30.75 -30.34
N GLU A 388 48.34 -31.59 -29.47
CA GLU A 388 49.66 -31.54 -28.80
C GLU A 388 49.99 -30.34 -27.92
#